data_AF-A0A3P7LPJ9-F1
#
_entry.id   AF-A0A3P7LPJ9-F1
#
_cell.length_a   1.000
_cell.length_b   1.000
_cell.length_c   1.000
_cell.angle_alpha   90.00
_cell.angle_beta   90.00
_cell.angle_gamma   90.00
#
_symmetry.space_group_name_H-M   'P 1'
#
loop_
_entity.id
_entity.type
_entity.pdbx_description
1 polymer ?
#
loop_
_entity_poly.entity_id
_entity_poly.type
_entity_poly.pdbx_seq_one_letter_code
_entity_poly.pdbx_strand_id
1 'polypeptide(L)'
;MRLYNDIGRYVDAQKIAGPLVSELKKLEDRELIMEVTLEESKSAFALKNFAKAKTSLVLARTNANAGAYVSTKMQAALDLQSGILYCSDEKDFKTAYSYCYEAL
;
A
#
# COMPACT_ATOMS: atom_id res chain seq x y z
N MET A 1 11.97 -4.72 -2.05
CA MET A 1 11.14 -3.53 -1.82
C MET A 1 10.99 -3.29 -0.32
N ARG A 2 10.34 -4.21 0.40
CA ARG A 2 10.20 -4.21 1.87
C ARG A 2 11.49 -3.90 2.65
N LEU A 3 12.59 -4.59 2.32
CA LEU A 3 13.90 -4.31 2.94
C LEU A 3 14.34 -2.83 2.82
N TYR A 4 14.08 -2.18 1.68
CA TYR A 4 14.44 -0.77 1.48
C TYR A 4 13.58 0.18 2.34
N ASN A 5 12.31 -0.17 2.58
CA ASN A 5 11.46 0.58 3.50
C ASN A 5 11.88 0.36 4.96
N ASP A 6 12.23 -0.87 5.35
CA ASP A 6 12.65 -1.19 6.72
C ASP A 6 13.95 -0.45 7.11
N ILE A 7 14.87 -0.26 6.16
CA ILE A 7 16.11 0.51 6.36
C ILE A 7 15.95 2.03 6.13
N GLY A 8 14.74 2.52 5.88
CA GLY A 8 14.45 3.95 5.67
C GLY A 8 14.89 4.52 4.32
N ARG A 9 15.29 3.69 3.36
CA ARG A 9 15.69 4.11 2.00
C ARG A 9 14.48 4.18 1.07
N TYR A 10 13.52 5.04 1.41
CA TYR A 10 12.24 5.15 0.70
C TYR A 10 12.37 5.57 -0.77
N VAL A 11 13.35 6.43 -1.10
CA VAL A 11 13.59 6.86 -2.49
C VAL A 11 14.03 5.69 -3.37
N ASP A 12 14.90 4.82 -2.85
CA ASP A 12 15.37 3.66 -3.58
C ASP A 12 14.28 2.59 -3.67
N ALA A 13 13.45 2.44 -2.63
CA ALA A 13 12.24 1.61 -2.67
C ALA A 13 11.29 2.04 -3.79
N GLN A 14 11.09 3.34 -4.00
CA GLN A 14 10.25 3.85 -5.10
C GLN A 14 10.86 3.65 -6.49
N LYS A 15 12.18 3.77 -6.62
CA LYS A 15 12.87 3.53 -7.91
C LYS A 15 12.67 2.10 -8.39
N ILE A 16 12.71 1.13 -7.48
CA ILE A 16 12.54 -0.28 -7.85
C ILE A 16 11.06 -0.69 -7.99
N ALA A 17 10.12 0.05 -7.39
CA ALA A 17 8.69 -0.29 -7.43
C ALA A 17 8.13 -0.31 -8.86
N GLY A 18 8.44 0.71 -9.68
CA GLY A 18 7.96 0.83 -11.06
C GLY A 18 8.35 -0.36 -11.95
N PRO A 19 9.66 -0.69 -12.08
CA PRO A 19 10.12 -1.87 -12.81
C PRO A 19 9.48 -3.16 -12.31
N LEU A 20 9.41 -3.36 -10.99
CA LEU A 20 8.85 -4.58 -10.40
C LEU A 20 7.36 -4.74 -10.75
N VAL A 21 6.56 -3.69 -10.61
CA VAL A 21 5.14 -3.71 -11.01
C VAL A 21 4.98 -4.03 -12.50
N SER A 22 5.89 -3.54 -13.36
CA SER A 22 5.83 -3.82 -14.80
C SER A 22 6.14 -5.28 -15.14
N GLU A 23 7.05 -5.92 -14.41
CA GLU A 23 7.38 -7.34 -14.57
C GLU A 23 6.27 -8.22 -14.01
N LEU A 24 5.76 -7.90 -12.82
CA LEU A 24 4.69 -8.67 -12.18
C LEU A 24 3.39 -8.63 -12.96
N LYS A 25 3.09 -7.51 -13.64
CA LYS A 25 1.97 -7.42 -14.58
C LYS A 25 2.08 -8.41 -15.75
N LYS A 26 3.29 -8.76 -16.20
CA LYS A 26 3.50 -9.77 -17.26
C LYS A 26 3.29 -11.19 -16.77
N LEU A 27 3.54 -11.42 -15.48
CA LEU A 27 3.35 -12.72 -14.82
C LEU A 27 1.93 -12.92 -14.30
N GLU A 28 1.08 -11.88 -14.38
CA GLU A 28 -0.27 -11.83 -13.79
C GLU A 28 -0.30 -12.18 -12.30
N ASP A 29 0.82 -11.99 -11.59
CA ASP A 29 0.94 -12.29 -10.16
C ASP A 29 0.33 -11.15 -9.32
N ARG A 30 -0.99 -11.25 -9.12
CA ARG A 30 -1.77 -10.23 -8.41
C ARG A 30 -1.39 -10.08 -6.95
N GLU A 31 -0.95 -11.16 -6.30
CA GLU A 31 -0.56 -11.15 -4.89
C GLU A 31 0.72 -10.31 -4.71
N LEU A 32 1.74 -10.56 -5.52
CA LEU A 32 2.96 -9.75 -5.47
C LEU A 32 2.72 -8.30 -5.90
N ILE A 33 1.87 -8.05 -6.91
CA ILE A 33 1.52 -6.67 -7.31
C ILE A 33 0.90 -5.92 -6.12
N MET A 34 0.01 -6.57 -5.38
CA MET A 34 -0.64 -6.00 -4.21
C MET A 34 0.40 -5.70 -3.09
N GLU A 35 1.33 -6.60 -2.82
CA GLU A 35 2.39 -6.37 -1.82
C GLU A 35 3.29 -5.19 -2.21
N VAL A 36 3.70 -5.13 -3.48
CA VAL A 36 4.57 -4.06 -3.98
C VAL A 36 3.88 -2.70 -3.97
N THR A 37 2.60 -2.63 -4.35
CA THR A 37 1.81 -1.39 -4.36
C THR A 37 1.47 -0.90 -2.95
N LEU A 38 1.21 -1.81 -2.00
CA LEU A 38 1.07 -1.46 -0.58
C LEU A 38 2.38 -0.88 -0.03
N GLU A 39 3.50 -1.52 -0.32
CA GLU A 39 4.81 -1.08 0.15
C GLU A 39 5.23 0.25 -0.52
N GLU A 40 4.77 0.50 -1.76
CA GLU A 40 4.95 1.78 -2.44
C GLU A 40 4.14 2.88 -1.74
N SER A 41 2.91 2.59 -1.32
CA SER A 41 2.09 3.52 -0.54
C SER A 41 2.78 3.93 0.76
N LYS A 42 3.36 2.97 1.51
CA LYS A 42 4.11 3.26 2.75
C LYS A 42 5.34 4.12 2.50
N SER A 43 6.12 3.80 1.46
CA SER A 43 7.31 4.57 1.08
C SER A 43 6.95 6.01 0.68
N ALA A 44 5.85 6.18 -0.07
CA ALA A 44 5.35 7.48 -0.50
C ALA A 44 4.87 8.31 0.69
N PHE A 45 4.17 7.68 1.63
CA PHE A 45 3.76 8.30 2.87
C PHE A 45 4.95 8.78 3.71
N ALA A 46 5.98 7.95 3.86
CA ALA A 46 7.21 8.31 4.57
C ALA A 46 7.95 9.49 3.92
N LEU A 47 7.86 9.62 2.59
CA LEU A 47 8.37 10.76 1.83
C LEU A 47 7.43 11.99 1.83
N LYS A 48 6.33 11.96 2.59
CA LYS A 48 5.29 13.00 2.63
C LYS A 48 4.62 13.27 1.26
N ASN A 49 4.69 12.30 0.35
CA ASN A 49 4.01 12.35 -0.94
C ASN A 49 2.64 11.65 -0.83
N PHE A 50 1.68 12.34 -0.24
CA PHE A 50 0.35 11.81 0.06
C PHE A 50 -0.45 11.44 -1.19
N ALA A 51 -0.35 12.25 -2.25
CA ALA A 51 -1.02 11.98 -3.52
C ALA A 51 -0.58 10.63 -4.10
N LYS A 52 0.74 10.38 -4.16
CA LYS A 52 1.28 9.10 -4.63
C LYS A 52 0.91 7.95 -3.69
N ALA A 53 0.96 8.17 -2.38
CA ALA A 53 0.58 7.16 -1.40
C ALA A 53 -0.87 6.70 -1.56
N LYS A 54 -1.79 7.63 -1.81
CA LYS A 54 -3.21 7.36 -2.07
C LYS A 54 -3.40 6.60 -3.38
N THR A 55 -2.76 7.04 -4.46
CA THR A 55 -2.85 6.34 -5.76
C THR A 55 -2.35 4.90 -5.67
N SER A 56 -1.18 4.66 -5.03
CA SER A 56 -0.64 3.31 -4.86
C SER A 56 -1.55 2.43 -3.98
N LEU A 57 -2.18 2.99 -2.95
CA LEU A 57 -3.14 2.25 -2.11
C LEU A 57 -4.42 1.88 -2.87
N VAL A 58 -4.97 2.78 -3.69
CA VAL A 58 -6.14 2.48 -4.54
C VAL A 58 -5.84 1.35 -5.52
N LEU A 59 -4.63 1.34 -6.09
CA LEU A 59 -4.16 0.24 -6.95
C LEU A 59 -4.07 -1.07 -6.15
N ALA A 60 -3.51 -1.04 -4.94
CA ALA A 60 -3.42 -2.22 -4.09
C ALA A 60 -4.81 -2.79 -3.74
N ARG A 61 -5.78 -1.93 -3.35
CA ARG A 61 -7.17 -2.34 -3.08
C ARG A 61 -7.90 -2.87 -4.31
N THR A 62 -7.68 -2.26 -5.47
CA THR A 62 -8.30 -2.73 -6.72
C THR A 62 -7.82 -4.14 -7.07
N ASN A 63 -6.51 -4.40 -6.90
CA ASN A 63 -5.96 -5.74 -7.11
C ASN A 63 -6.42 -6.75 -6.04
N ALA A 64 -6.57 -6.30 -4.80
CA ALA A 64 -7.12 -7.10 -3.71
C ALA A 64 -8.55 -7.57 -4.03
N ASN A 65 -9.44 -6.64 -4.41
CA ASN A 65 -10.84 -6.93 -4.74
C ASN A 65 -11.01 -7.74 -6.02
N ALA A 66 -10.04 -7.68 -6.94
CA ALA A 66 -10.02 -8.48 -8.16
C ALA A 66 -9.49 -9.91 -7.94
N GLY A 67 -8.85 -10.17 -6.79
CA GLY A 67 -8.40 -11.50 -6.39
C GLY A 67 -9.48 -12.22 -5.58
N ALA A 68 -9.70 -13.51 -5.84
CA ALA A 68 -10.68 -14.31 -5.10
C ALA A 68 -10.20 -14.67 -3.66
N TYR A 69 -8.92 -14.50 -3.36
CA TYR A 69 -8.31 -14.87 -2.07
C TYR A 69 -7.22 -13.87 -1.68
N VAL A 70 -7.58 -12.87 -0.89
CA VAL A 70 -6.62 -12.02 -0.18
C VAL A 70 -6.46 -12.58 1.22
N SER A 71 -5.22 -12.79 1.67
CA SER A 71 -4.99 -13.25 3.03
C SER A 71 -5.48 -12.20 4.04
N THR A 72 -6.03 -12.65 5.17
CA THR A 72 -6.55 -11.78 6.23
C THR A 72 -5.51 -10.77 6.71
N LYS A 73 -4.24 -11.20 6.75
CA LYS A 73 -3.09 -10.36 7.09
C LYS A 73 -2.86 -9.24 6.07
N MET A 74 -3.04 -9.54 4.79
CA MET A 74 -2.86 -8.55 3.72
C MET A 74 -4.01 -7.53 3.71
N GLN A 75 -5.24 -8.00 3.94
CA GLN A 75 -6.41 -7.14 4.10
C GLN A 75 -6.21 -6.15 5.27
N ALA A 76 -5.83 -6.66 6.45
CA ALA A 76 -5.50 -5.83 7.61
C ALA A 76 -4.41 -4.78 7.31
N ALA A 77 -3.39 -5.14 6.52
CA ALA A 77 -2.32 -4.21 6.16
C ALA A 77 -2.79 -3.10 5.20
N LEU A 78 -3.73 -3.40 4.30
CA LEU A 78 -4.38 -2.39 3.44
C LEU A 78 -5.27 -1.44 4.24
N ASP A 79 -6.00 -1.97 5.22
CA ASP A 79 -6.91 -1.19 6.06
C ASP A 79 -6.14 -0.29 7.02
N LEU A 80 -5.04 -0.80 7.62
CA LEU A 80 -4.13 0.02 8.42
C LEU A 80 -3.53 1.19 7.62
N GLN A 81 -3.04 0.92 6.40
CA GLN A 81 -2.48 1.97 5.55
C GLN A 81 -3.55 2.99 5.12
N SER A 82 -4.79 2.54 4.93
CA SER A 82 -5.94 3.42 4.70
C SER A 82 -6.16 4.34 5.90
N GLY A 83 -6.22 3.79 7.12
CA GLY A 83 -6.38 4.57 8.35
C GLY A 83 -5.29 5.63 8.52
N ILE A 84 -4.02 5.29 8.25
CA ILE A 84 -2.89 6.23 8.32
C ILE A 84 -3.08 7.40 7.34
N LEU A 85 -3.50 7.12 6.10
CA LEU A 85 -3.70 8.15 5.07
C LEU A 85 -4.92 9.04 5.37
N TYR A 86 -6.05 8.47 5.78
CA TYR A 86 -7.25 9.23 6.17
C TYR A 86 -7.01 10.14 7.38
N CYS A 87 -6.22 9.67 8.36
CA CYS A 87 -5.81 10.47 9.50
C CYS A 87 -4.92 11.66 9.10
N SER A 88 -4.00 11.44 8.15
CA SER A 88 -2.97 12.41 7.79
C SER A 88 -3.41 13.46 6.77
N ASP A 89 -4.19 13.05 5.77
CA ASP A 89 -4.58 13.89 4.63
C ASP A 89 -5.94 14.55 4.86
N GLU A 90 -6.95 13.76 5.24
CA GLU A 90 -8.35 14.24 5.32
C GLU A 90 -8.74 14.74 6.72
N LYS A 91 -7.87 14.54 7.72
CA LYS A 91 -8.16 14.80 9.16
C LYS A 91 -9.46 14.15 9.63
N ASP A 92 -9.91 13.10 8.93
CA ASP A 92 -11.10 12.35 9.30
C ASP A 92 -10.70 11.23 10.24
N PHE A 93 -10.56 11.61 11.51
CA PHE A 93 -10.17 10.71 12.59
C PHE A 93 -11.23 9.63 12.86
N LYS A 94 -12.49 9.87 12.52
CA LYS A 94 -13.58 8.91 12.75
C LYS A 94 -13.49 7.76 11.76
N THR A 95 -13.28 8.08 10.48
CA THR A 95 -13.10 7.08 9.43
C THR A 95 -11.77 6.34 9.58
N ALA A 96 -10.70 7.06 9.95
CA ALA A 96 -9.40 6.45 10.24
C ALA A 96 -9.48 5.43 11.38
N TYR A 97 -10.22 5.74 12.46
CA TYR A 97 -10.42 4.82 13.58
C TYR A 97 -11.13 3.52 13.14
N SER A 98 -12.18 3.62 12.31
CA SER A 98 -12.88 2.44 11.80
C SER A 98 -11.95 1.53 10.99
N TYR A 99 -11.12 2.09 10.11
CA TYR A 99 -10.15 1.29 9.33
C TYR A 99 -9.07 0.65 10.21
N CYS A 100 -8.60 1.34 11.25
CA CYS A 100 -7.65 0.76 12.21
C CYS A 100 -8.30 -0.35 13.05
N TYR A 101 -9.61 -0.25 13.34
CA TYR A 101 -10.35 -1.27 14.06
C TYR A 101 -10.60 -2.52 13.21
N GLU A 102 -10.92 -2.35 11.91
CA GLU A 102 -11.07 -3.47 10.97
C GLU A 102 -9.76 -4.21 10.68
N ALA A 103 -8.62 -3.54 10.87
CA ALA A 103 -7.30 -4.14 10.73
C ALA A 103 -6.86 -5.01 11.93
N LEU A 104 -7.61 -5.03 13.03
CA LEU A 104 -7.25 -5.61 14.33
C LEU A 104 -7.92 -6.98 14.54
#